data_AF-A0A1F3ZQF5-F1
#
_entry.id   AF-A0A1F3ZQF5-F1
#
_cell.length_a   1.000
_cell.length_b   1.000
_cell.length_c   1.000
_cell.angle_alpha   90.00
_cell.angle_beta   90.00
_cell.angle_gamma   90.00
#
_symmetry.space_group_name_H-M   'P 1'
#
loop_
_entity.id
_entity.type
_entity.pdbx_description
1 polymer ?
#
loop_
_entity_poly.entity_id
_entity_poly.type
_entity_poly.pdbx_seq_one_letter_code
_entity_poly.pdbx_strand_id
1 'polypeptide(L)'
;MQSTWAASWTIQDNFRFFAERMDKLTGGQVKIEAMAAGQIVPPFEVLDATHKKVIDGAHAISYYWVGKNKAATLFSNTPAGIAGMDHMDFLGWMYEGGGLDMWWDFYQNVLKLNVVVFPILPASPQALGWFKRPIKNLADFKGMKCRQTGIVAEIYQKMGMTTVNMPGGEIVPSAQRGVIDCAEWVGGAEDMRLGLHQVWKYHYTPGMHESASIGELIINADVWKGLTPQQQEAVRSATTETFVRWWVKWQRQNADAIDEMRTKHGTQILRTPPEILTAFFKAWDEIAKEESAKNPFFKKVLDSQRAWAARVVPAKR
;
A
#
# COMPACT_ATOMS: atom_id res chain seq x y z
N MET A 1 -14.35 -12.28 5.91
CA MET A 1 -13.02 -11.86 5.38
C MET A 1 -12.41 -10.83 6.33
N GLN A 2 -11.08 -10.66 6.39
CA GLN A 2 -10.45 -9.72 7.34
C GLN A 2 -9.46 -8.77 6.67
N SER A 3 -9.48 -7.49 7.03
CA SER A 3 -8.46 -6.54 6.59
C SER A 3 -7.23 -6.50 7.50
N THR A 4 -6.20 -5.78 7.05
CA THR A 4 -5.05 -5.38 7.85
C THR A 4 -5.23 -4.02 8.56
N TRP A 5 -6.45 -3.47 8.56
CA TRP A 5 -6.71 -2.07 8.93
C TRP A 5 -7.54 -1.95 10.20
N ALA A 6 -7.29 -0.92 11.00
CA ALA A 6 -8.15 -0.65 12.16
C ALA A 6 -9.57 -0.26 11.73
N ALA A 7 -10.56 -0.57 12.56
CA ALA A 7 -11.98 -0.40 12.23
C ALA A 7 -12.39 1.05 11.92
N SER A 8 -11.67 2.03 12.46
CA SER A 8 -11.96 3.45 12.31
C SER A 8 -11.37 4.08 11.06
N TRP A 9 -10.47 3.39 10.34
CA TRP A 9 -9.67 3.98 9.25
C TRP A 9 -10.42 4.10 7.93
N THR A 10 -10.01 5.06 7.08
CA THR A 10 -10.67 5.27 5.78
C THR A 10 -10.48 4.04 4.90
N ILE A 11 -9.29 3.44 4.90
CA ILE A 11 -9.00 2.24 4.13
C ILE A 11 -9.83 1.01 4.56
N GLN A 12 -10.37 0.98 5.79
CA GLN A 12 -11.38 -0.01 6.18
C GLN A 12 -12.75 0.29 5.55
N ASP A 13 -13.10 1.56 5.40
CA ASP A 13 -14.33 1.96 4.73
C ASP A 13 -14.31 1.60 3.23
N ASN A 14 -13.14 1.57 2.58
CA ASN A 14 -12.97 1.01 1.23
C ASN A 14 -13.41 -0.47 1.19
N PHE A 15 -12.94 -1.27 2.15
CA PHE A 15 -13.28 -2.69 2.21
C PHE A 15 -14.77 -2.92 2.50
N ARG A 16 -15.35 -2.13 3.41
CA ARG A 16 -16.80 -2.15 3.68
C ARG A 16 -17.62 -1.77 2.45
N PHE A 17 -17.15 -0.79 1.68
CA PHE A 17 -17.79 -0.39 0.44
C PHE A 17 -17.80 -1.55 -0.57
N PHE A 18 -16.68 -2.25 -0.75
CA PHE A 18 -16.64 -3.45 -1.59
C PHE A 18 -17.63 -4.53 -1.13
N ALA A 19 -17.71 -4.80 0.17
CA ALA A 19 -18.66 -5.77 0.73
C ALA A 19 -20.13 -5.38 0.41
N GLU A 20 -20.47 -4.09 0.54
CA GLU A 20 -21.79 -3.56 0.17
C GLU A 20 -22.08 -3.71 -1.34
N ARG A 21 -21.07 -3.49 -2.19
CA ARG A 21 -21.22 -3.68 -3.64
C ARG A 21 -21.45 -5.13 -4.00
N MET A 22 -20.77 -6.08 -3.35
CA MET A 22 -20.97 -7.51 -3.57
C MET A 22 -22.38 -7.97 -3.18
N ASP A 23 -22.90 -7.51 -2.04
CA ASP A 23 -24.28 -7.80 -1.62
C ASP A 23 -25.29 -7.32 -2.66
N LYS A 24 -25.14 -6.07 -3.13
CA LYS A 24 -26.04 -5.47 -4.14
C LYS A 24 -25.93 -6.13 -5.52
N LEU A 25 -24.73 -6.36 -6.03
CA LEU A 25 -24.52 -6.92 -7.37
C LEU A 25 -24.93 -8.39 -7.49
N THR A 26 -24.95 -9.12 -6.37
CA THR A 26 -25.32 -10.54 -6.33
C THR A 26 -26.73 -10.78 -5.79
N GLY A 27 -27.51 -9.73 -5.51
CA GLY A 27 -28.84 -9.86 -4.91
C GLY A 27 -28.82 -10.56 -3.56
N GLY A 28 -27.75 -10.36 -2.78
CA GLY A 28 -27.56 -10.94 -1.46
C GLY A 28 -27.06 -12.38 -1.41
N GLN A 29 -26.71 -12.97 -2.57
CA GLN A 29 -26.15 -14.33 -2.63
C GLN A 29 -24.71 -14.40 -2.10
N VAL A 30 -23.92 -13.34 -2.27
CA VAL A 30 -22.58 -13.23 -1.71
C VAL A 30 -22.59 -12.14 -0.63
N LYS A 31 -22.44 -12.56 0.61
CA LYS A 31 -22.31 -11.66 1.76
C LYS A 31 -20.90 -11.71 2.31
N ILE A 32 -20.32 -10.53 2.50
CA ILE A 32 -18.96 -10.39 3.02
C ILE A 32 -19.03 -9.68 4.36
N GLU A 33 -18.66 -10.38 5.42
CA GLU A 33 -18.34 -9.74 6.68
C GLU A 33 -16.93 -9.12 6.57
N ALA A 34 -16.89 -7.78 6.50
CA ALA A 34 -15.67 -6.99 6.33
C ALA A 34 -15.02 -6.69 7.69
N MET A 35 -14.38 -7.70 8.27
CA MET A 35 -13.73 -7.59 9.58
C MET A 35 -12.49 -6.70 9.55
N ALA A 36 -12.24 -6.02 10.66
CA ALA A 36 -11.06 -5.19 10.87
C ALA A 36 -9.85 -6.02 11.36
N ALA A 37 -8.69 -5.39 11.37
CA ALA A 37 -7.43 -5.93 11.90
C ALA A 37 -7.61 -6.60 13.27
N GLY A 38 -7.08 -7.82 13.40
CA GLY A 38 -6.97 -8.52 14.69
C GLY A 38 -8.25 -9.19 15.19
N GLN A 39 -9.35 -9.18 14.42
CA GLN A 39 -10.59 -9.84 14.84
C GLN A 39 -10.52 -11.38 14.78
N ILE A 40 -9.74 -11.94 13.84
CA ILE A 40 -9.47 -13.38 13.73
C ILE A 40 -7.97 -13.66 13.85
N VAL A 41 -7.15 -12.98 13.05
CA VAL A 41 -5.69 -13.14 13.05
C VAL A 41 -4.97 -11.78 13.08
N PRO A 42 -3.72 -11.71 13.58
CA PRO A 42 -2.89 -10.51 13.46
C PRO A 42 -2.79 -9.98 12.01
N PRO A 43 -2.61 -8.66 11.81
CA PRO A 43 -2.60 -8.05 10.47
C PRO A 43 -1.62 -8.68 9.49
N PHE A 44 -0.42 -9.03 9.94
CA PHE A 44 0.61 -9.63 9.07
C PHE A 44 0.43 -11.13 8.84
N GLU A 45 -0.63 -11.75 9.40
CA GLU A 45 -0.94 -13.17 9.21
C GLU A 45 -2.12 -13.40 8.25
N VAL A 46 -2.81 -12.35 7.77
CA VAL A 46 -4.02 -12.50 6.95
C VAL A 46 -3.79 -13.25 5.63
N LEU A 47 -2.60 -13.14 5.03
CA LEU A 47 -2.25 -13.87 3.81
C LEU A 47 -2.19 -15.38 4.07
N ASP A 48 -1.50 -15.80 5.14
CA ASP A 48 -1.36 -17.20 5.51
C ASP A 48 -2.71 -17.78 5.98
N ALA A 49 -3.50 -16.99 6.72
CA ALA A 49 -4.84 -17.36 7.13
C ALA A 49 -5.78 -17.55 5.92
N THR A 50 -5.67 -16.68 4.90
CA THR A 50 -6.44 -16.80 3.65
C THR A 50 -6.01 -18.02 2.85
N HIS A 51 -4.70 -18.25 2.70
CA HIS A 51 -4.15 -19.42 2.04
C HIS A 51 -4.68 -20.73 2.67
N LYS A 52 -4.68 -20.81 4.01
CA LYS A 52 -5.15 -21.96 4.77
C LYS A 52 -6.67 -22.04 4.91
N LYS A 53 -7.40 -21.08 4.34
CA LYS A 53 -8.87 -20.96 4.43
C LYS A 53 -9.38 -20.86 5.88
N VAL A 54 -8.58 -20.29 6.78
CA VAL A 54 -9.05 -19.85 8.12
C VAL A 54 -9.99 -18.66 7.97
N ILE A 55 -9.71 -17.81 6.98
CA ILE A 55 -10.61 -16.76 6.49
C ILE A 55 -10.76 -16.92 4.97
N ASP A 56 -11.92 -16.58 4.42
CA ASP A 56 -12.18 -16.73 2.97
C ASP A 56 -11.37 -15.76 2.10
N GLY A 57 -10.87 -14.69 2.71
CA GLY A 57 -10.09 -13.68 2.04
C GLY A 57 -9.71 -12.52 2.95
N ALA A 58 -8.85 -11.66 2.42
CA ALA A 58 -8.29 -10.52 3.11
C ALA A 58 -8.27 -9.26 2.26
N HIS A 59 -8.21 -8.12 2.93
CA HIS A 59 -7.93 -6.82 2.31
C HIS A 59 -6.61 -6.29 2.87
N ALA A 60 -5.61 -6.16 2.01
CA ALA A 60 -4.22 -5.89 2.42
C ALA A 60 -3.47 -5.08 1.35
N ILE A 61 -2.15 -5.18 1.35
CA ILE A 61 -1.25 -4.61 0.36
C ILE A 61 0.00 -5.49 0.25
N SER A 62 0.43 -5.73 -0.98
CA SER A 62 1.36 -6.82 -1.28
C SER A 62 2.77 -6.61 -0.71
N TYR A 63 3.20 -5.38 -0.49
CA TYR A 63 4.51 -5.10 0.10
C TYR A 63 4.69 -5.58 1.56
N TYR A 64 3.62 -6.00 2.24
CA TYR A 64 3.70 -6.61 3.58
C TYR A 64 4.34 -7.99 3.50
N TRP A 65 4.33 -8.59 2.30
CA TRP A 65 4.86 -9.93 2.04
C TRP A 65 6.30 -9.90 1.51
N VAL A 66 6.98 -8.74 1.53
CA VAL A 66 8.39 -8.60 1.10
C VAL A 66 9.31 -9.58 1.85
N GLY A 67 9.02 -9.88 3.11
CA GLY A 67 9.75 -10.88 3.89
C GLY A 67 9.63 -12.31 3.35
N LYS A 68 8.59 -12.63 2.56
CA LYS A 68 8.45 -13.92 1.86
C LYS A 68 9.16 -13.88 0.51
N ASN A 69 8.97 -12.81 -0.27
CA ASN A 69 9.70 -12.56 -1.51
C ASN A 69 9.62 -11.07 -1.89
N LYS A 70 10.76 -10.46 -2.22
CA LYS A 70 10.85 -9.03 -2.55
C LYS A 70 10.03 -8.60 -3.77
N ALA A 71 9.70 -9.53 -4.68
CA ALA A 71 8.82 -9.25 -5.81
C ALA A 71 7.42 -8.79 -5.39
N ALA A 72 6.99 -9.08 -4.16
CA ALA A 72 5.71 -8.62 -3.63
C ALA A 72 5.55 -7.09 -3.73
N THR A 73 6.64 -6.33 -3.52
CA THR A 73 6.62 -4.86 -3.59
C THR A 73 6.14 -4.34 -4.95
N LEU A 74 6.51 -5.04 -6.03
CA LEU A 74 6.25 -4.61 -7.40
C LEU A 74 4.75 -4.60 -7.72
N PHE A 75 3.95 -5.42 -7.05
CA PHE A 75 2.50 -5.48 -7.25
C PHE A 75 1.72 -4.44 -6.46
N SER A 76 2.37 -3.73 -5.55
CA SER A 76 1.80 -2.57 -4.87
C SER A 76 2.15 -1.26 -5.56
N ASN A 77 2.85 -1.28 -6.70
CA ASN A 77 3.42 -0.12 -7.39
C ASN A 77 4.38 0.71 -6.51
N THR A 78 5.10 0.02 -5.62
CA THR A 78 6.12 0.61 -4.76
C THR A 78 7.48 -0.02 -5.02
N PRO A 79 8.56 0.74 -4.88
CA PRO A 79 8.59 2.17 -4.54
C PRO A 79 8.47 3.09 -5.77
N ALA A 80 8.13 4.35 -5.51
CA ALA A 80 8.17 5.48 -6.45
C ALA A 80 7.26 5.42 -7.68
N GLY A 81 6.23 4.58 -7.69
CA GLY A 81 5.30 4.50 -8.82
C GLY A 81 6.09 4.06 -10.04
N ILE A 82 6.46 2.78 -10.07
CA ILE A 82 7.56 2.19 -10.84
C ILE A 82 7.68 2.84 -12.23
N ALA A 83 8.84 3.44 -12.50
CA ALA A 83 9.13 4.17 -13.73
C ALA A 83 8.16 5.34 -14.06
N GLY A 84 7.63 6.01 -13.02
CA GLY A 84 6.77 7.18 -13.13
C GLY A 84 5.28 6.91 -13.25
N MET A 85 4.85 5.63 -13.27
CA MET A 85 3.44 5.26 -13.41
C MET A 85 2.56 5.81 -12.29
N ASP A 86 1.46 6.46 -12.65
CA ASP A 86 0.36 6.73 -11.69
C ASP A 86 -0.52 5.48 -11.46
N HIS A 87 -1.57 5.63 -10.66
CA HIS A 87 -2.53 4.55 -10.39
C HIS A 87 -3.18 3.98 -11.65
N MET A 88 -3.53 4.84 -12.61
CA MET A 88 -4.22 4.42 -13.82
C MET A 88 -3.26 3.75 -14.81
N ASP A 89 -2.02 4.24 -14.92
CA ASP A 89 -0.96 3.57 -15.67
C ASP A 89 -0.72 2.15 -15.14
N PHE A 90 -0.63 2.00 -13.83
CA PHE A 90 -0.39 0.72 -13.18
C PHE A 90 -1.59 -0.22 -13.24
N LEU A 91 -2.82 0.28 -13.09
CA LEU A 91 -4.03 -0.50 -13.35
C LEU A 91 -4.10 -0.95 -14.81
N GLY A 92 -3.70 -0.09 -15.75
CA GLY A 92 -3.56 -0.45 -17.16
C GLY A 92 -2.56 -1.58 -17.35
N TRP A 93 -1.41 -1.56 -16.68
CA TRP A 93 -0.47 -2.67 -16.69
C TRP A 93 -1.06 -3.96 -16.10
N MET A 94 -1.79 -3.85 -14.99
CA MET A 94 -2.43 -5.01 -14.35
C MET A 94 -3.42 -5.69 -15.31
N TYR A 95 -4.32 -4.94 -15.91
CA TYR A 95 -5.41 -5.52 -16.71
C TYR A 95 -5.05 -5.75 -18.18
N GLU A 96 -4.23 -4.88 -18.78
CA GLU A 96 -3.92 -4.88 -20.22
C GLU A 96 -2.44 -5.18 -20.52
N GLY A 97 -1.58 -5.12 -19.51
CA GLY A 97 -0.14 -5.40 -19.62
C GLY A 97 0.28 -6.79 -19.12
N GLY A 98 -0.70 -7.64 -18.75
CA GLY A 98 -0.46 -8.97 -18.19
C GLY A 98 -0.01 -8.97 -16.72
N GLY A 99 -0.09 -7.83 -16.03
CA GLY A 99 0.36 -7.71 -14.64
C GLY A 99 -0.47 -8.55 -13.66
N LEU A 100 -1.79 -8.68 -13.88
CA LEU A 100 -2.67 -9.45 -13.01
C LEU A 100 -2.34 -10.96 -13.06
N ASP A 101 -2.05 -11.49 -14.24
CA ASP A 101 -1.61 -12.88 -14.41
C ASP A 101 -0.27 -13.11 -13.72
N MET A 102 0.67 -12.17 -13.86
CA MET A 102 1.94 -12.22 -13.12
C MET A 102 1.71 -12.16 -11.61
N TRP A 103 0.71 -11.43 -11.14
CA TRP A 103 0.40 -11.33 -9.71
C TRP A 103 -0.20 -12.62 -9.16
N TRP A 104 -1.03 -13.31 -9.95
CA TRP A 104 -1.52 -14.64 -9.58
C TRP A 104 -0.40 -15.68 -9.63
N ASP A 105 0.47 -15.65 -10.64
CA ASP A 105 1.67 -16.50 -10.76
C ASP A 105 2.61 -16.31 -9.55
N PHE A 106 2.79 -15.06 -9.10
CA PHE A 106 3.53 -14.74 -7.90
C PHE A 106 2.99 -15.49 -6.67
N TYR A 107 1.70 -15.37 -6.39
CA TYR A 107 1.13 -16.03 -5.22
C TYR A 107 1.10 -17.55 -5.36
N GLN A 108 0.67 -18.08 -6.51
CA GLN A 108 0.39 -19.50 -6.67
C GLN A 108 1.64 -20.33 -6.96
N ASN A 109 2.56 -19.83 -7.76
CA ASN A 109 3.72 -20.61 -8.21
C ASN A 109 5.01 -20.20 -7.52
N VAL A 110 5.22 -18.90 -7.29
CA VAL A 110 6.42 -18.42 -6.58
C VAL A 110 6.30 -18.63 -5.07
N LEU A 111 5.20 -18.19 -4.47
CA LEU A 111 4.97 -18.35 -3.02
C LEU A 111 4.27 -19.66 -2.64
N LYS A 112 3.70 -20.38 -3.61
CA LYS A 112 2.95 -21.64 -3.39
C LYS A 112 1.74 -21.47 -2.47
N LEU A 113 1.05 -20.34 -2.60
CA LEU A 113 -0.13 -19.97 -1.81
C LEU A 113 -1.41 -20.16 -2.62
N ASN A 114 -2.41 -20.74 -1.98
CA ASN A 114 -3.74 -21.04 -2.53
C ASN A 114 -4.65 -19.80 -2.53
N VAL A 115 -4.25 -18.75 -3.25
CA VAL A 115 -4.99 -17.49 -3.32
C VAL A 115 -5.08 -16.94 -4.74
N VAL A 116 -6.08 -16.11 -4.99
CA VAL A 116 -6.17 -15.19 -6.13
C VAL A 116 -6.28 -13.76 -5.60
N VAL A 117 -5.92 -12.77 -6.41
CA VAL A 117 -5.88 -11.37 -5.97
C VAL A 117 -6.45 -10.40 -7.00
N PHE A 118 -6.95 -9.26 -6.52
CA PHE A 118 -7.43 -8.16 -7.36
C PHE A 118 -6.98 -6.81 -6.79
N PRO A 119 -6.62 -5.83 -7.63
CA PRO A 119 -6.35 -4.48 -7.16
C PRO A 119 -7.67 -3.82 -6.73
N ILE A 120 -7.68 -3.18 -5.55
CA ILE A 120 -8.93 -2.64 -4.97
C ILE A 120 -8.76 -1.29 -4.26
N LEU A 121 -7.57 -1.01 -3.72
CA LEU A 121 -7.34 0.15 -2.86
C LEU A 121 -6.30 1.09 -3.47
N PRO A 122 -6.67 2.24 -4.01
CA PRO A 122 -5.71 3.31 -4.28
C PRO A 122 -5.33 3.99 -2.95
N ALA A 123 -4.03 3.98 -2.61
CA ALA A 123 -3.51 4.45 -1.33
C ALA A 123 -2.35 5.45 -1.45
N SER A 124 -2.34 6.30 -2.49
CA SER A 124 -1.29 7.30 -2.77
C SER A 124 -1.82 8.53 -3.52
N PRO A 125 -1.06 9.62 -3.75
CA PRO A 125 0.31 9.86 -3.31
C PRO A 125 0.37 10.01 -1.80
N GLN A 126 1.32 9.33 -1.18
CA GLN A 126 1.53 9.42 0.25
C GLN A 126 2.47 10.56 0.64
N ALA A 127 2.31 11.03 1.87
CA ALA A 127 3.26 11.92 2.51
C ALA A 127 4.58 11.18 2.79
N LEU A 128 5.71 11.88 2.83
CA LEU A 128 6.97 11.33 3.34
C LEU A 128 6.80 10.82 4.78
N GLY A 129 5.94 11.49 5.54
CA GLY A 129 5.53 11.09 6.88
C GLY A 129 5.64 12.22 7.89
N TRP A 130 5.60 11.83 9.16
CA TRP A 130 5.63 12.68 10.32
C TRP A 130 6.94 12.51 11.09
N PHE A 131 7.47 13.62 11.58
CA PHE A 131 8.80 13.68 12.16
C PHE A 131 8.81 14.44 13.47
N LYS A 132 9.57 13.93 14.44
CA LYS A 132 9.80 14.56 15.75
C LYS A 132 10.54 15.88 15.68
N ARG A 133 11.39 16.06 14.65
CA ARG A 133 12.18 17.27 14.40
C ARG A 133 12.15 17.63 12.91
N PRO A 134 12.37 18.90 12.53
CA PRO A 134 12.46 19.28 11.14
C PRO A 134 13.58 18.55 10.40
N ILE A 135 13.35 18.29 9.13
CA ILE A 135 14.33 17.77 8.16
C ILE A 135 14.69 18.90 7.20
N LYS A 136 16.00 19.19 7.09
CA LYS A 136 16.55 20.15 6.14
C LYS A 136 17.20 19.45 4.96
N ASN A 137 17.84 18.31 5.22
CA ASN A 137 18.65 17.57 4.27
C ASN A 137 18.71 16.09 4.66
N LEU A 138 19.32 15.26 3.81
CA LEU A 138 19.52 13.82 3.96
C LEU A 138 20.35 13.48 5.20
N ALA A 139 21.26 14.37 5.63
CA ALA A 139 22.05 14.13 6.83
C ALA A 139 21.17 14.04 8.09
N ASP A 140 20.00 14.67 8.10
CA ASP A 140 19.04 14.56 9.20
C ASP A 140 18.45 13.15 9.34
N PHE A 141 18.50 12.30 8.31
CA PHE A 141 18.02 10.91 8.40
C PHE A 141 18.93 10.04 9.28
N LYS A 142 20.20 10.41 9.42
CA LYS A 142 21.20 9.61 10.14
C LYS A 142 20.76 9.36 11.59
N GLY A 143 20.56 8.09 11.92
CA GLY A 143 20.20 7.63 13.27
C GLY A 143 18.76 7.93 13.68
N MET A 144 17.93 8.49 12.79
CA MET A 144 16.51 8.69 13.05
C MET A 144 15.78 7.34 13.05
N LYS A 145 15.07 7.02 14.14
CA LYS A 145 14.31 5.78 14.24
C LYS A 145 12.93 5.95 13.63
N CYS A 146 12.67 5.28 12.52
CA CYS A 146 11.48 5.52 11.71
C CYS A 146 10.67 4.26 11.50
N ARG A 147 9.36 4.33 11.71
CA ARG A 147 8.49 3.25 11.24
C ARG A 147 8.45 3.27 9.71
N GLN A 148 8.80 2.15 9.10
CA GLN A 148 8.77 1.91 7.65
C GLN A 148 8.42 0.45 7.38
N THR A 149 7.62 0.18 6.34
CA THR A 149 7.24 -1.18 5.92
C THR A 149 7.76 -1.56 4.55
N GLY A 150 7.86 -2.88 4.29
CA GLY A 150 8.24 -3.41 2.98
C GLY A 150 9.68 -3.08 2.58
N ILE A 151 9.95 -3.04 1.27
CA ILE A 151 11.29 -2.78 0.73
C ILE A 151 11.78 -1.35 1.00
N VAL A 152 10.84 -0.45 1.29
CA VAL A 152 11.09 0.95 1.63
C VAL A 152 11.91 1.07 2.92
N ALA A 153 11.74 0.13 3.85
CA ALA A 153 12.58 0.07 5.04
C ALA A 153 14.06 -0.08 4.69
N GLU A 154 14.42 -0.94 3.73
CA GLU A 154 15.80 -1.13 3.28
C GLU A 154 16.34 0.10 2.53
N ILE A 155 15.49 0.77 1.75
CA ILE A 155 15.84 2.01 1.04
C ILE A 155 16.22 3.10 2.05
N TYR A 156 15.36 3.35 3.04
CA TYR A 156 15.64 4.37 4.05
C TYR A 156 16.80 3.99 4.98
N GLN A 157 17.06 2.69 5.22
CA GLN A 157 18.28 2.23 5.88
C GLN A 157 19.54 2.61 5.10
N LYS A 158 19.56 2.38 3.77
CA LYS A 158 20.67 2.84 2.91
C LYS A 158 20.84 4.37 2.95
N MET A 159 19.76 5.10 3.21
CA MET A 159 19.76 6.56 3.39
C MET A 159 20.11 7.02 4.81
N GLY A 160 20.40 6.10 5.73
CA GLY A 160 20.91 6.39 7.08
C GLY A 160 19.88 6.33 8.23
N MET A 161 18.61 6.07 7.93
CA MET A 161 17.60 5.85 8.97
C MET A 161 17.80 4.50 9.68
N THR A 162 17.36 4.42 10.92
CA THR A 162 17.10 3.12 11.58
C THR A 162 15.63 2.82 11.42
N THR A 163 15.26 1.76 10.69
CA THR A 163 13.85 1.45 10.45
C THR A 163 13.31 0.43 11.42
N VAL A 164 12.04 0.58 11.79
CA VAL A 164 11.30 -0.34 12.66
C VAL A 164 10.04 -0.77 11.93
N ASN A 165 9.81 -2.08 11.81
CA ASN A 165 8.61 -2.61 11.19
C ASN A 165 7.54 -2.89 12.25
N MET A 166 6.34 -2.35 12.08
CA MET A 166 5.18 -2.63 12.94
C MET A 166 3.86 -2.38 12.21
N PRO A 167 2.76 -3.04 12.62
CA PRO A 167 1.41 -2.75 12.16
C PRO A 167 0.99 -1.30 12.44
N GLY A 168 0.09 -0.75 11.62
CA GLY A 168 -0.32 0.65 11.73
C GLY A 168 -0.90 1.03 13.11
N GLY A 169 -1.64 0.10 13.75
CA GLY A 169 -2.23 0.32 15.07
C GLY A 169 -1.21 0.49 16.19
N GLU A 170 0.05 0.11 15.96
CA GLU A 170 1.14 0.22 16.94
C GLU A 170 1.96 1.50 16.78
N ILE A 171 1.76 2.28 15.70
CA ILE A 171 2.57 3.45 15.38
C ILE A 171 2.44 4.52 16.47
N VAL A 172 1.23 5.00 16.74
CA VAL A 172 1.00 6.08 17.73
C VAL A 172 1.43 5.67 19.14
N PRO A 173 1.07 4.47 19.66
CA PRO A 173 1.57 4.03 20.95
C PRO A 173 3.10 3.95 21.03
N SER A 174 3.76 3.50 19.97
CA SER A 174 5.24 3.42 19.91
C SER A 174 5.88 4.81 19.87
N ALA A 175 5.28 5.75 19.13
CA ALA A 175 5.73 7.12 19.05
C ALA A 175 5.56 7.86 20.40
N GLN A 176 4.43 7.68 21.09
CA GLN A 176 4.18 8.23 22.43
C GLN A 176 5.18 7.71 23.48
N ARG A 177 5.59 6.43 23.36
CA ARG A 177 6.63 5.84 24.22
C ARG A 177 8.07 6.24 23.82
N GLY A 178 8.25 7.00 22.75
CA GLY A 178 9.57 7.41 22.25
C GLY A 178 10.39 6.28 21.62
N VAL A 179 9.75 5.19 21.20
CA VAL A 179 10.43 4.07 20.51
C VAL A 179 10.87 4.46 19.10
N ILE A 180 10.07 5.32 18.45
CA ILE A 180 10.32 5.87 17.11
C ILE A 180 10.29 7.39 17.16
N ASP A 181 11.06 8.03 16.28
CA ASP A 181 11.16 9.47 16.07
C ASP A 181 10.45 9.93 14.79
N CYS A 182 10.05 8.99 13.93
CA CYS A 182 9.26 9.28 12.75
C CYS A 182 8.38 8.09 12.35
N ALA A 183 7.34 8.37 11.57
CA ALA A 183 6.56 7.34 10.90
C ALA A 183 5.96 7.89 9.62
N GLU A 184 5.89 7.04 8.61
CA GLU A 184 4.93 7.19 7.53
C GLU A 184 3.71 6.29 7.82
N TRP A 185 2.58 6.66 7.22
CA TRP A 185 1.41 5.79 7.17
C TRP A 185 0.73 5.93 5.82
N VAL A 186 0.08 7.06 5.56
CA VAL A 186 -0.48 7.36 4.23
C VAL A 186 -0.44 8.87 3.94
N GLY A 187 -1.15 9.67 4.72
CA GLY A 187 -1.31 11.11 4.53
C GLY A 187 -2.74 11.57 4.84
N GLY A 188 -2.93 12.89 4.91
CA GLY A 188 -4.25 13.53 4.96
C GLY A 188 -5.22 12.88 5.95
N ALA A 189 -6.37 12.43 5.45
CA ALA A 189 -7.46 11.91 6.28
C ALA A 189 -7.05 10.67 7.07
N GLU A 190 -6.20 9.84 6.49
CA GLU A 190 -5.81 8.57 7.09
C GLU A 190 -4.82 8.79 8.25
N ASP A 191 -3.85 9.69 8.10
CA ASP A 191 -2.94 10.09 9.18
C ASP A 191 -3.67 10.81 10.32
N MET A 192 -4.70 11.61 9.98
CA MET A 192 -5.59 12.23 10.98
C MET A 192 -6.32 11.18 11.80
N ARG A 193 -6.91 10.16 11.15
CA ARG A 193 -7.62 9.08 11.83
C ARG A 193 -6.69 8.18 12.65
N LEU A 194 -5.46 8.00 12.20
CA LEU A 194 -4.42 7.31 12.99
C LEU A 194 -4.02 8.12 14.23
N GLY A 195 -4.01 9.45 14.14
CA GLY A 195 -3.70 10.35 15.26
C GLY A 195 -2.26 10.87 15.27
N LEU A 196 -1.54 10.83 14.16
CA LEU A 196 -0.12 11.24 14.10
C LEU A 196 0.10 12.73 14.44
N HIS A 197 -0.88 13.58 14.13
CA HIS A 197 -0.90 15.00 14.50
C HIS A 197 -0.85 15.25 16.02
N GLN A 198 -1.24 14.27 16.84
CA GLN A 198 -1.18 14.36 18.30
C GLN A 198 0.21 14.08 18.86
N VAL A 199 1.09 13.48 18.05
CA VAL A 199 2.44 13.07 18.46
C VAL A 199 3.51 13.99 17.89
N TRP A 200 3.37 14.39 16.62
CA TRP A 200 4.36 15.21 15.92
C TRP A 200 3.70 16.36 15.15
N LYS A 201 4.48 17.41 14.90
CA LYS A 201 4.01 18.61 14.17
C LYS A 201 4.60 18.75 12.77
N TYR A 202 5.71 18.09 12.47
CA TYR A 202 6.38 18.23 11.18
C TYR A 202 5.92 17.12 10.24
N HIS A 203 5.19 17.49 9.20
CA HIS A 203 4.67 16.59 8.19
C HIS A 203 5.29 16.94 6.84
N TYR A 204 5.92 16.00 6.15
CA TYR A 204 6.60 16.26 4.88
C TYR A 204 5.89 15.61 3.70
N THR A 205 5.79 16.32 2.58
CA THR A 205 5.18 15.82 1.34
C THR A 205 5.87 16.43 0.11
N PRO A 206 5.97 15.71 -1.03
CA PRO A 206 5.55 14.33 -1.26
C PRO A 206 6.53 13.28 -0.70
N GLY A 207 6.04 12.06 -0.47
CA GLY A 207 6.87 10.87 -0.26
C GLY A 207 7.01 10.10 -1.57
N MET A 208 8.22 9.65 -1.89
CA MET A 208 8.48 8.85 -3.11
C MET A 208 8.45 7.35 -2.81
N HIS A 209 8.35 6.93 -1.56
CA HIS A 209 8.19 5.53 -1.24
C HIS A 209 6.85 4.96 -1.72
N GLU A 210 5.80 5.78 -1.71
CA GLU A 210 4.43 5.39 -2.01
C GLU A 210 3.71 6.47 -2.82
N SER A 211 4.23 6.77 -4.02
CA SER A 211 3.67 7.80 -4.90
C SER A 211 2.42 7.36 -5.68
N ALA A 212 2.22 6.05 -5.85
CA ALA A 212 1.08 5.47 -6.58
C ALA A 212 0.73 4.05 -6.08
N SER A 213 0.81 3.81 -4.77
CA SER A 213 0.51 2.55 -4.10
C SER A 213 -0.89 2.03 -4.35
N ILE A 214 -0.98 0.72 -4.57
CA ILE A 214 -2.22 -0.01 -4.76
C ILE A 214 -2.27 -1.21 -3.81
N GLY A 215 -3.35 -1.31 -3.05
CA GLY A 215 -3.67 -2.46 -2.20
C GLY A 215 -4.48 -3.53 -2.92
N GLU A 216 -4.65 -4.66 -2.23
CA GLU A 216 -5.15 -5.90 -2.80
C GLU A 216 -6.34 -6.47 -2.02
N LEU A 217 -7.26 -7.06 -2.76
CA LEU A 217 -8.22 -8.03 -2.28
C LEU A 217 -7.63 -9.42 -2.52
N ILE A 218 -7.43 -10.18 -1.45
CA ILE A 218 -6.96 -11.56 -1.49
C ILE A 218 -8.16 -12.48 -1.25
N ILE A 219 -8.34 -13.49 -2.08
CA ILE A 219 -9.40 -14.48 -1.93
C ILE A 219 -8.76 -15.86 -1.95
N ASN A 220 -9.17 -16.75 -1.04
CA ASN A 220 -8.76 -18.14 -1.09
C ASN A 220 -9.19 -18.75 -2.45
N ALA A 221 -8.30 -19.46 -3.13
CA ALA A 221 -8.59 -19.88 -4.50
C ALA A 221 -9.71 -20.92 -4.58
N ASP A 222 -9.97 -21.71 -3.53
CA ASP A 222 -11.10 -22.65 -3.50
C ASP A 222 -12.43 -21.93 -3.27
N VAL A 223 -12.42 -20.85 -2.49
CA VAL A 223 -13.58 -19.94 -2.38
C VAL A 223 -13.87 -19.31 -3.73
N TRP A 224 -12.84 -18.79 -4.41
CA TRP A 224 -12.96 -18.20 -5.75
C TRP A 224 -13.54 -19.20 -6.77
N LYS A 225 -13.04 -20.43 -6.80
CA LYS A 225 -13.55 -21.50 -7.68
C LYS A 225 -14.98 -21.93 -7.35
N GLY A 226 -15.41 -21.75 -6.10
CA GLY A 226 -16.77 -22.05 -5.65
C GLY A 226 -17.81 -21.00 -6.05
N LEU A 227 -17.38 -19.80 -6.45
CA LEU A 227 -18.28 -18.76 -6.96
C LEU A 227 -18.81 -19.14 -8.34
N THR A 228 -20.07 -18.78 -8.62
CA THR A 228 -20.61 -18.90 -9.98
C THR A 228 -19.89 -17.94 -10.94
N PRO A 229 -19.90 -18.17 -12.26
CA PRO A 229 -19.31 -17.25 -13.22
C PRO A 229 -19.82 -15.81 -13.06
N GLN A 230 -21.12 -15.64 -12.79
CA GLN A 230 -21.71 -14.32 -12.54
C GLN A 230 -21.17 -13.66 -11.26
N GLN A 231 -20.96 -14.44 -10.19
CA GLN A 231 -20.39 -13.93 -8.94
C GLN A 231 -18.91 -13.56 -9.10
N GLN A 232 -18.16 -14.31 -9.90
CA GLN A 232 -16.78 -13.97 -10.27
C GLN A 232 -16.73 -12.63 -11.02
N GLU A 233 -17.63 -12.40 -11.98
CA GLU A 233 -17.74 -11.12 -12.68
C GLU A 233 -18.19 -9.98 -11.76
N ALA A 234 -19.05 -10.27 -10.77
CA ALA A 234 -19.42 -9.30 -9.74
C ALA A 234 -18.19 -8.86 -8.91
N VAL A 235 -17.29 -9.78 -8.55
CA VAL A 235 -16.03 -9.43 -7.85
C VAL A 235 -15.15 -8.53 -8.72
N ARG A 236 -14.94 -8.87 -10.01
CA ARG A 236 -14.13 -8.06 -10.94
C ARG A 236 -14.71 -6.65 -11.11
N SER A 237 -16.03 -6.55 -11.22
CA SER A 237 -16.74 -5.27 -11.34
C SER A 237 -16.67 -4.46 -10.05
N ALA A 238 -16.93 -5.09 -8.90
CA ALA A 238 -16.96 -4.44 -7.60
C ALA A 238 -15.58 -3.96 -7.15
N THR A 239 -14.51 -4.70 -7.46
CA THR A 239 -13.12 -4.27 -7.16
C THR A 239 -12.76 -3.03 -7.97
N THR A 240 -13.08 -3.00 -9.27
CA THR A 240 -12.84 -1.85 -10.14
C THR A 240 -13.66 -0.62 -9.73
N GLU A 241 -14.97 -0.79 -9.46
CA GLU A 241 -15.80 0.31 -8.96
C GLU A 241 -15.29 0.84 -7.62
N THR A 242 -14.95 -0.06 -6.69
CA THR A 242 -14.38 0.30 -5.39
C THR A 242 -13.12 1.10 -5.56
N PHE A 243 -12.21 0.68 -6.43
CA PHE A 243 -10.97 1.40 -6.68
C PHE A 243 -11.25 2.84 -7.14
N VAL A 244 -12.00 3.02 -8.22
CA VAL A 244 -12.20 4.34 -8.84
C VAL A 244 -13.02 5.28 -7.95
N ARG A 245 -14.10 4.78 -7.34
CA ARG A 245 -14.95 5.61 -6.46
C ARG A 245 -14.25 5.97 -5.18
N TRP A 246 -13.44 5.06 -4.64
CA TRP A 246 -12.62 5.35 -3.48
C TRP A 246 -11.61 6.45 -3.79
N TRP A 247 -10.91 6.34 -4.93
CA TRP A 247 -9.93 7.33 -5.36
C TRP A 247 -10.50 8.75 -5.34
N VAL A 248 -11.64 8.96 -5.99
CA VAL A 248 -12.29 10.29 -6.08
C VAL A 248 -12.78 10.77 -4.71
N LYS A 249 -13.40 9.89 -3.91
CA LYS A 249 -13.86 10.24 -2.56
C LYS A 249 -12.70 10.69 -1.67
N TRP A 250 -11.57 9.99 -1.78
CA TRP A 250 -10.44 10.19 -0.90
C TRP A 250 -9.72 11.51 -1.15
N GLN A 251 -9.72 12.03 -2.38
CA GLN A 251 -9.23 13.38 -2.69
C GLN A 251 -9.93 14.47 -1.86
N ARG A 252 -11.26 14.39 -1.70
CA ARG A 252 -12.02 15.33 -0.88
C ARG A 252 -11.65 15.20 0.60
N GLN A 253 -11.60 13.96 1.11
CA GLN A 253 -11.27 13.69 2.50
C GLN A 253 -9.86 14.18 2.86
N ASN A 254 -8.89 14.00 1.96
CA ASN A 254 -7.53 14.48 2.16
C ASN A 254 -7.47 16.00 2.16
N ALA A 255 -8.18 16.70 1.27
CA ALA A 255 -8.23 18.16 1.29
C ALA A 255 -8.78 18.69 2.62
N ASP A 256 -9.93 18.18 3.07
CA ASP A 256 -10.55 18.58 4.34
C ASP A 256 -9.61 18.30 5.54
N ALA A 257 -8.93 17.15 5.54
CA ALA A 257 -7.99 16.77 6.60
C ALA A 257 -6.73 17.64 6.62
N ILE A 258 -6.19 18.01 5.45
CA ILE A 258 -5.02 18.89 5.34
C ILE A 258 -5.35 20.30 5.85
N ASP A 259 -6.54 20.81 5.56
CA ASP A 259 -7.01 22.08 6.10
C ASP A 259 -7.16 22.02 7.63
N GLU A 260 -7.72 20.93 8.15
CA GLU A 260 -7.82 20.72 9.59
C GLU A 260 -6.45 20.61 10.28
N MET A 261 -5.53 19.83 9.72
CA MET A 261 -4.15 19.69 10.20
C MET A 261 -3.49 21.06 10.39
N ARG A 262 -3.64 21.96 9.42
CA ARG A 262 -3.04 23.30 9.45
C ARG A 262 -3.76 24.24 10.42
N THR A 263 -5.09 24.29 10.36
CA THR A 263 -5.88 25.33 11.03
C THR A 263 -6.22 25.00 12.49
N LYS A 264 -6.42 23.72 12.83
CA LYS A 264 -6.81 23.30 14.17
C LYS A 264 -5.66 22.68 14.97
N HIS A 265 -4.81 21.91 14.30
CA HIS A 265 -3.76 21.12 14.97
C HIS A 265 -2.37 21.74 14.91
N GLY A 266 -2.21 22.85 14.18
CA GLY A 266 -0.92 23.55 14.04
C GLY A 266 0.17 22.70 13.39
N THR A 267 -0.23 21.76 12.53
CA THR A 267 0.70 20.91 11.75
C THR A 267 1.46 21.77 10.75
N GLN A 268 2.78 21.61 10.72
CA GLN A 268 3.65 22.18 9.72
C GLN A 268 3.77 21.21 8.55
N ILE A 269 2.96 21.44 7.52
CA ILE A 269 3.03 20.70 6.27
C ILE A 269 4.11 21.34 5.40
N LEU A 270 5.24 20.63 5.27
CA LEU A 270 6.47 21.10 4.66
C LEU A 270 6.76 20.32 3.39
N ARG A 271 7.50 20.94 2.47
CA ARG A 271 7.95 20.28 1.26
C ARG A 271 9.13 19.37 1.57
N THR A 272 9.11 18.14 1.08
CA THR A 272 10.25 17.23 1.15
C THR A 272 11.47 17.84 0.45
N PRO A 273 12.64 17.94 1.12
CA PRO A 273 13.87 18.37 0.48
C PRO A 273 14.18 17.57 -0.80
N PRO A 274 14.45 18.22 -1.95
CA PRO A 274 14.63 17.53 -3.23
C PRO A 274 15.72 16.46 -3.21
N GLU A 275 16.82 16.70 -2.49
CA GLU A 275 17.93 15.75 -2.36
C GLU A 275 17.52 14.42 -1.71
N ILE A 276 16.52 14.41 -0.81
CA ILE A 276 15.97 13.17 -0.25
C ILE A 276 15.26 12.38 -1.33
N LEU A 277 14.53 13.06 -2.22
CA LEU A 277 13.82 12.42 -3.33
C LEU A 277 14.80 11.79 -4.32
N THR A 278 15.86 12.51 -4.67
CA THR A 278 16.91 12.00 -5.57
C THR A 278 17.69 10.85 -4.94
N ALA A 279 18.05 10.95 -3.65
CA ALA A 279 18.72 9.88 -2.93
C ALA A 279 17.87 8.61 -2.82
N PHE A 280 16.55 8.77 -2.65
CA PHE A 280 15.61 7.67 -2.64
C PHE A 280 15.62 6.88 -3.95
N PHE A 281 15.56 7.57 -5.10
CA PHE A 281 15.63 6.93 -6.41
C PHE A 281 16.94 6.18 -6.63
N LYS A 282 18.07 6.78 -6.25
CA LYS A 282 19.38 6.14 -6.37
C LYS A 282 19.43 4.84 -5.54
N ALA A 283 18.97 4.89 -4.30
CA ALA A 283 18.94 3.72 -3.42
C ALA A 283 17.99 2.63 -3.94
N TRP A 284 16.84 3.02 -4.53
CA TRP A 284 15.96 2.09 -5.21
C TRP A 284 16.62 1.43 -6.42
N ASP A 285 17.28 2.19 -7.30
CA ASP A 285 17.94 1.65 -8.48
C ASP A 285 19.03 0.64 -8.12
N GLU A 286 19.79 0.90 -7.06
CA GLU A 286 20.78 -0.04 -6.52
C GLU A 286 20.10 -1.32 -6.03
N ILE A 287 19.07 -1.22 -5.18
CA ILE A 287 18.35 -2.39 -4.63
C ILE A 287 17.67 -3.19 -5.74
N ALA A 288 17.01 -2.52 -6.68
CA ALA A 288 16.32 -3.16 -7.79
C ALA A 288 17.29 -3.89 -8.72
N LYS A 289 18.48 -3.32 -8.96
CA LYS A 289 19.56 -3.97 -9.72
C LYS A 289 20.10 -5.20 -8.99
N GLU A 290 20.41 -5.08 -7.71
CA GLU A 290 20.88 -6.17 -6.86
C GLU A 290 19.84 -7.31 -6.79
N GLU A 291 18.57 -6.98 -6.61
CA GLU A 291 17.48 -7.96 -6.53
C GLU A 291 17.21 -8.62 -7.88
N SER A 292 17.19 -7.86 -8.98
CA SER A 292 17.02 -8.41 -10.32
C SER A 292 18.12 -9.38 -10.73
N ALA A 293 19.33 -9.24 -10.18
CA ALA A 293 20.45 -10.13 -10.46
C ALA A 293 20.29 -11.52 -9.81
N LYS A 294 19.51 -11.63 -8.72
CA LYS A 294 19.35 -12.88 -7.95
C LYS A 294 17.94 -13.44 -7.91
N ASN A 295 16.93 -12.66 -8.30
CA ASN A 295 15.52 -13.04 -8.30
C ASN A 295 14.95 -12.89 -9.72
N PRO A 296 14.96 -13.98 -10.53
CA PRO A 296 14.48 -13.94 -11.91
C PRO A 296 13.03 -13.49 -12.06
N PHE A 297 12.18 -13.84 -11.08
CA PHE A 297 10.79 -13.43 -11.09
C PHE A 297 10.63 -11.92 -10.84
N PHE A 298 11.36 -11.37 -9.86
CA PHE A 298 11.44 -9.92 -9.65
C PHE A 298 11.88 -9.20 -10.92
N LYS A 299 12.95 -9.69 -11.57
CA LYS A 299 13.46 -9.11 -12.82
C LYS A 299 12.39 -9.13 -13.92
N LYS A 300 11.71 -10.27 -14.13
CA LYS A 300 10.64 -10.43 -15.12
C LYS A 300 9.53 -9.39 -14.92
N VAL A 301 9.04 -9.25 -13.69
CA VAL A 301 7.95 -8.31 -13.37
C VAL A 301 8.42 -6.86 -13.54
N LEU A 302 9.59 -6.50 -13.02
CA LEU A 302 10.12 -5.14 -13.12
C LEU A 302 10.40 -4.72 -14.57
N ASP A 303 10.95 -5.62 -15.39
CA ASP A 303 11.19 -5.38 -16.81
C ASP A 303 9.86 -5.19 -17.58
N SER A 304 8.85 -6.00 -17.27
CA SER A 304 7.49 -5.86 -17.83
C SER A 304 6.88 -4.48 -17.50
N GLN A 305 6.97 -4.07 -16.23
CA GLN A 305 6.48 -2.77 -15.77
C GLN A 305 7.22 -1.61 -16.42
N ARG A 306 8.55 -1.68 -16.55
CA ARG A 306 9.36 -0.66 -17.23
C ARG A 306 9.00 -0.55 -18.71
N ALA A 307 8.80 -1.69 -19.39
CA ALA A 307 8.39 -1.71 -20.79
C ALA A 307 7.01 -1.09 -21.00
N TRP A 308 6.06 -1.35 -20.09
CA TRP A 308 4.75 -0.70 -20.09
C TRP A 308 4.86 0.82 -19.84
N ALA A 309 5.57 1.21 -18.78
CA ALA A 309 5.77 2.60 -18.42
C ALA A 309 6.38 3.42 -19.56
N ALA A 310 7.37 2.86 -20.27
CA ALA A 310 8.00 3.51 -21.44
C ALA A 310 7.01 3.82 -22.58
N ARG A 311 5.85 3.14 -22.62
CA ARG A 311 4.80 3.39 -23.63
C ARG A 311 3.76 4.40 -23.15
N VAL A 312 3.37 4.35 -21.88
CA VAL A 312 2.19 5.09 -21.38
C VAL A 312 2.52 6.37 -20.62
N VAL A 313 3.72 6.47 -20.03
CA VAL A 313 4.12 7.62 -19.21
C VAL A 313 4.58 8.82 -20.04
N PRO A 314 5.43 8.68 -21.09
CA PRO A 314 6.02 9.84 -21.78
C PRO A 314 5.01 10.78 -22.46
N ALA A 315 3.83 10.27 -22.83
CA ALA A 315 2.80 11.10 -23.45
C ALA A 315 2.00 11.94 -22.43
N LYS A 316 2.18 11.69 -21.13
CA LYS A 316 1.40 12.30 -20.04
C LYS A 316 2.22 13.28 -19.19
N ARG A 317 3.55 13.23 -19.26
CA ARG A 317 4.48 13.98 -18.41
C ARG A 317 5.70 14.44 -19.17
#